data_AF-A0A2I0HZE9-F1
#
_entry.id   AF-A0A2I0HZE9-F1
#
_cell.length_a   1.000
_cell.length_b   1.000
_cell.length_c   1.000
_cell.angle_alpha   90.00
_cell.angle_beta   90.00
_cell.angle_gamma   90.00
#
_symmetry.space_group_name_H-M   'P 1'
#
loop_
_entity.id
_entity.type
_entity.pdbx_description
1 polymer ?
#
loop_
_entity_poly.entity_id
_entity_poly.type
_entity_poly.pdbx_seq_one_letter_code
_entity_poly.pdbx_strand_id
1 'polypeptide(L)'
;MGRTWAPFQYSSASTIDMLKQRVVSDWPKGKTVIPKTASEIKLIRSGKVLDNSRTVGQCKLPFGDVAGGGTVIMHVVVQPSSTKTKTEKKVDDSPRNVVCSCSIL
;
A
#
# COMPACT_ATOMS: atom_id res chain seq x y z
N MET A 1 -6.88 -6.80 -17.12
CA MET A 1 -7.90 -5.73 -17.04
C MET A 1 -8.15 -5.39 -15.57
N GLY A 2 -7.37 -4.45 -15.01
CA GLY A 2 -7.50 -4.06 -13.61
C GLY A 2 -8.69 -3.12 -13.45
N ARG A 3 -9.78 -3.60 -12.83
CA ARG A 3 -10.94 -2.76 -12.51
C ARG A 3 -10.54 -1.87 -11.33
N THR A 4 -10.30 -0.59 -11.59
CA THR A 4 -9.97 0.39 -10.55
C THR A 4 -11.19 0.57 -9.65
N TRP A 5 -11.00 0.32 -8.36
CA TRP A 5 -11.97 0.70 -7.33
C TRP A 5 -12.11 2.23 -7.31
N ALA A 6 -13.28 2.75 -6.91
CA ALA A 6 -13.53 4.18 -6.87
C ALA A 6 -12.44 4.91 -6.04
N PRO A 7 -12.03 6.12 -6.42
CA PRO A 7 -11.04 6.86 -5.65
C PRO A 7 -11.61 7.23 -4.27
N PHE A 8 -10.83 6.99 -3.22
CA PHE A 8 -11.17 7.40 -1.86
C PHE A 8 -10.45 8.70 -1.53
N GLN A 9 -11.18 9.60 -0.87
CA GLN A 9 -10.60 10.80 -0.28
C GLN A 9 -10.08 10.47 1.11
N TYR A 10 -8.76 10.60 1.29
CA TYR A 10 -8.10 10.46 2.58
C TYR A 10 -7.38 11.76 2.93
N SER A 11 -7.30 12.07 4.22
CA SER A 11 -6.48 13.19 4.68
C SER A 11 -5.00 12.80 4.66
N SER A 12 -4.10 13.79 4.63
CA SER A 12 -2.65 13.52 4.69
C SER A 12 -2.23 12.87 6.02
N ALA A 13 -3.05 12.97 7.07
CA ALA A 13 -2.81 12.36 8.37
C ALA A 13 -3.31 10.91 8.48
N SER A 14 -4.18 10.46 7.55
CA SER A 14 -4.65 9.08 7.53
C SER A 14 -3.49 8.11 7.42
N THR A 15 -3.50 7.05 8.23
CA THR A 15 -2.45 6.03 8.20
C THR A 15 -2.75 4.98 7.13
N ILE A 16 -1.70 4.31 6.67
CA ILE A 16 -1.82 3.19 5.74
C ILE A 16 -2.66 2.05 6.34
N ASP A 17 -2.62 1.86 7.66
CA ASP A 17 -3.50 0.90 8.35
C ASP A 17 -4.98 1.20 8.09
N MET A 18 -5.40 2.47 8.25
CA MET A 18 -6.78 2.89 7.98
C MET A 18 -7.19 2.62 6.52
N LEU A 19 -6.28 2.83 5.56
CA LEU A 19 -6.53 2.52 4.15
C LEU A 19 -6.74 1.02 3.95
N LYS A 20 -5.90 0.18 4.55
CA LYS A 20 -6.02 -1.29 4.48
C LYS A 20 -7.33 -1.78 5.10
N GLN A 21 -7.74 -1.24 6.24
CA GLN A 21 -9.03 -1.56 6.86
C GLN A 21 -10.18 -1.22 5.92
N ARG A 22 -10.13 -0.05 5.27
CA ARG A 22 -11.17 0.36 4.31
C ARG A 22 -11.22 -0.56 3.10
N VAL A 23 -10.08 -0.96 2.56
CA VAL A 23 -9.97 -1.93 1.46
C VAL A 23 -10.66 -3.25 1.82
N VAL A 24 -10.48 -3.73 3.06
CA VAL A 24 -11.13 -4.96 3.54
C VAL A 24 -12.66 -4.79 3.61
N SER A 25 -13.13 -3.67 4.18
CA SER A 25 -14.56 -3.40 4.34
C SER A 25 -15.31 -3.26 3.01
N ASP A 26 -14.71 -2.57 2.05
CA ASP A 26 -15.33 -2.23 0.77
C ASP A 26 -14.85 -3.16 -0.36
N TRP A 27 -14.27 -4.32 -0.01
CA TRP A 27 -13.74 -5.26 -0.98
C TRP A 27 -14.84 -5.69 -1.97
N PRO A 28 -14.59 -5.64 -3.29
CA PRO A 28 -15.63 -5.90 -4.27
C PRO A 28 -16.16 -7.34 -4.16
N LYS A 29 -17.49 -7.46 -4.10
CA LYS A 29 -18.18 -8.75 -4.10
C LYS A 29 -17.90 -9.50 -5.40
N GLY A 30 -17.73 -10.81 -5.31
CA GLY A 30 -17.45 -11.68 -6.47
C GLY A 30 -15.98 -11.82 -6.86
N LYS A 31 -15.03 -11.34 -6.04
CA LYS A 31 -13.61 -11.71 -6.16
C LYS A 31 -13.34 -13.07 -5.53
N THR A 32 -12.50 -13.87 -6.18
CA THR A 32 -12.08 -15.20 -5.69
C THR A 32 -11.18 -15.11 -4.47
N VAL A 33 -10.35 -14.07 -4.37
CA VAL A 33 -9.51 -13.78 -3.21
C VAL A 33 -10.17 -12.68 -2.41
N ILE A 34 -10.50 -12.97 -1.15
CA ILE A 34 -11.12 -12.05 -0.21
C ILE A 34 -10.18 -11.87 0.99
N PRO A 35 -9.70 -10.66 1.26
CA PRO A 35 -8.89 -10.40 2.44
C PRO A 35 -9.75 -10.54 3.70
N LYS A 36 -9.25 -11.27 4.70
CA LYS A 36 -9.94 -11.43 5.99
C LYS A 36 -9.60 -10.29 6.94
N THR A 37 -8.37 -9.78 6.88
CA THR A 37 -7.86 -8.74 7.77
C THR A 37 -6.94 -7.78 7.01
N ALA A 38 -6.74 -6.58 7.57
CA ALA A 38 -5.83 -5.58 6.99
C ALA A 38 -4.38 -6.10 6.86
N SER A 39 -3.97 -7.04 7.70
CA SER A 39 -2.64 -7.68 7.64
C SER A 39 -2.42 -8.49 6.36
N GLU A 40 -3.49 -8.97 5.73
CA GLU A 40 -3.44 -9.67 4.43
C GLU A 40 -3.36 -8.70 3.25
N ILE A 41 -3.45 -7.39 3.48
CA ILE A 41 -3.32 -6.35 2.47
C ILE A 41 -1.93 -5.75 2.46
N LYS A 42 -1.31 -5.72 1.29
CA LYS A 42 -0.12 -4.93 0.99
C LYS A 42 -0.50 -3.80 0.04
N LEU A 43 -0.29 -2.56 0.50
CA LEU A 43 -0.41 -1.37 -0.34
C LEU A 43 0.96 -1.07 -0.91
N ILE A 44 1.04 -0.95 -2.24
CA ILE A 44 2.28 -0.71 -2.96
C ILE A 44 2.16 0.60 -3.71
N ARG A 45 3.10 1.53 -3.48
CA ARG A 45 3.21 2.79 -4.22
C ARG A 45 4.63 2.92 -4.75
N SER A 46 4.76 3.18 -6.05
CA SER A 46 6.05 3.34 -6.75
C SER A 46 7.04 2.19 -6.47
N GLY A 47 6.55 0.96 -6.51
CA GLY A 47 7.37 -0.24 -6.27
C GLY A 47 7.71 -0.52 -4.81
N LYS A 48 7.29 0.34 -3.86
CA LYS A 48 7.51 0.12 -2.42
C LYS A 48 6.24 -0.32 -1.72
N VAL A 49 6.33 -1.38 -0.92
CA VAL A 49 5.27 -1.75 0.04
C VAL A 49 5.25 -0.69 1.14
N LEU A 50 4.06 -0.21 1.49
CA LEU A 50 3.86 0.83 2.49
C LEU A 50 3.63 0.22 3.88
N ASP A 51 4.35 0.75 4.87
CA ASP A 51 4.20 0.41 6.28
C ASP A 51 2.91 0.97 6.89
N ASN A 52 2.30 0.21 7.81
CA ASN A 52 1.03 0.59 8.45
C ASN A 52 1.11 1.90 9.26
N SER A 53 2.28 2.20 9.84
CA SER A 53 2.51 3.39 10.65
C SER A 53 2.73 4.67 9.83
N ARG A 54 3.00 4.56 8.52
CA ARG A 54 3.12 5.73 7.64
C ARG A 54 1.78 6.39 7.41
N THR A 55 1.81 7.69 7.16
CA THR A 55 0.65 8.46 6.74
C THR A 55 0.60 8.66 5.22
N VAL A 56 -0.59 8.96 4.68
CA VAL A 56 -0.80 9.27 3.25
C VAL A 56 0.09 10.43 2.81
N GLY A 57 0.26 11.45 3.66
CA GLY A 57 1.13 12.60 3.38
C GLY A 57 2.60 12.20 3.21
N GLN A 58 3.08 11.24 4.01
CA GLN A 58 4.44 10.70 3.92
C GLN A 58 4.65 9.75 2.73
N CYS A 59 3.58 9.34 2.07
CA CYS A 59 3.66 8.51 0.87
C CYS A 59 3.80 9.34 -0.42
N LYS A 60 3.65 10.68 -0.34
CA LYS A 60 3.79 11.57 -1.50
C LYS A 60 5.21 11.48 -2.07
N LEU A 61 5.31 11.42 -3.39
CA LEU A 61 6.60 11.32 -4.07
C LEU A 61 7.20 12.72 -4.22
N PRO A 62 8.51 12.89 -3.98
CA PRO A 62 9.18 14.18 -4.07
C PRO A 62 9.18 14.78 -5.49
N PHE A 63 9.09 13.94 -6.54
CA PHE A 63 9.19 14.38 -7.95
C PHE A 63 8.07 13.83 -8.86
N GLY A 64 7.05 13.17 -8.31
CA GLY A 64 6.20 12.25 -9.08
C GLY A 64 4.69 12.48 -9.00
N ASP A 65 4.23 13.65 -8.57
CA ASP A 65 2.80 14.00 -8.54
C ASP A 65 2.49 15.22 -9.42
N VAL A 66 3.25 15.39 -10.51
CA VAL A 66 3.23 16.59 -11.38
C VAL A 66 2.31 16.44 -12.60
N ALA A 67 1.64 15.30 -12.79
CA ALA A 67 0.59 15.18 -13.80
C ALA A 67 -0.80 15.30 -13.15
N GLY A 68 -1.24 16.53 -12.88
CA GLY A 68 -2.66 16.88 -12.72
C GLY A 68 -3.38 16.32 -11.49
N GLY A 69 -3.15 16.92 -10.32
CA GLY A 69 -4.20 17.08 -9.30
C GLY A 69 -4.76 15.82 -8.62
N GLY A 70 -4.05 15.36 -7.58
CA GLY A 70 -4.71 15.01 -6.31
C GLY A 70 -5.10 13.54 -6.08
N THR A 71 -4.95 12.63 -7.05
CA THR A 71 -5.27 11.22 -6.85
C THR A 71 -4.02 10.35 -6.80
N VAL A 72 -3.74 9.81 -5.61
CA VAL A 72 -2.66 8.84 -5.41
C VAL A 72 -3.13 7.45 -5.86
N ILE A 73 -2.46 6.88 -6.87
CA ILE A 73 -2.68 5.49 -7.25
C ILE A 73 -1.84 4.58 -6.36
N MET A 74 -2.49 3.64 -5.67
CA MET A 74 -1.85 2.56 -4.92
C MET A 74 -2.27 1.21 -5.52
N HIS A 75 -1.31 0.29 -5.61
CA HIS A 75 -1.58 -1.09 -5.96
C HIS A 75 -1.93 -1.87 -4.69
N VAL A 76 -3.03 -2.63 -4.75
CA VAL A 76 -3.49 -3.47 -3.66
C VAL A 76 -3.17 -4.92 -3.98
N VAL A 77 -2.38 -5.57 -3.13
CA VAL A 77 -2.09 -7.00 -3.22
C VAL A 77 -2.69 -7.68 -1.99
N VAL A 78 -3.54 -8.68 -2.23
CA VAL A 78 -4.04 -9.55 -1.15
C VAL A 78 -3.11 -10.75 -1.07
N GLN A 79 -2.46 -10.90 0.07
CA GLN A 79 -1.67 -12.07 0.41
C GLN A 79 -2.34 -12.76 1.61
N PRO A 80 -3.19 -13.78 1.37
CA PRO A 80 -3.78 -14.56 2.44
C PRO A 80 -2.70 -15.11 3.35
N SER A 81 -2.88 -14.96 4.65
CA SER A 81 -1.95 -15.54 5.62
C SER A 81 -2.07 -17.06 5.54
N SER A 82 -1.02 -17.73 5.05
CA SER A 82 -0.98 -19.20 5.02
C SER A 82 -0.85 -19.70 6.46
N THR A 83 -1.96 -20.11 7.08
CA THR A 83 -1.91 -20.80 8.37
C THR A 83 -1.27 -22.18 8.18
N LYS A 84 0.07 -22.24 8.21
CA LYS A 84 0.82 -23.48 8.44
C LYS A 84 2.15 -23.16 9.15
N THR A 85 2.12 -23.35 10.47
CA THR A 85 3.21 -23.80 11.36
C THR A 85 4.56 -23.04 11.34
N LYS A 86 4.85 -22.40 12.50
CA LYS A 86 6.16 -22.14 13.14
C LYS A 86 7.43 -22.32 12.27
N THR A 87 8.18 -21.25 12.06
CA THR A 87 9.55 -21.07 12.61
C THR A 87 10.02 -19.65 12.33
N GLU A 88 10.51 -18.98 13.38
CA GLU A 88 11.16 -17.68 13.37
C GLU A 88 12.22 -17.57 12.26
N LYS A 89 12.23 -16.43 11.54
CA LYS A 89 13.43 -15.62 11.39
C LYS A 89 13.06 -14.14 11.41
N LYS A 90 13.47 -13.47 12.49
CA LYS A 90 13.69 -12.03 12.54
C LYS A 90 14.54 -11.62 11.34
N VAL A 91 14.11 -10.61 10.60
CA VAL A 91 15.03 -9.77 9.81
C VAL A 91 14.78 -8.35 10.27
N ASP A 92 15.76 -7.87 11.04
CA ASP A 92 16.08 -6.48 11.26
C ASP A 92 16.23 -5.78 9.90
N ASP A 93 15.41 -4.76 9.64
CA ASP A 93 15.65 -3.82 8.54
C ASP A 93 15.96 -2.46 9.15
N SER A 94 17.22 -2.30 9.58
CA SER A 94 17.84 -1.00 9.79
C SER A 94 17.54 -0.08 8.59
N PRO A 95 17.26 1.23 8.78
CA PRO A 95 16.96 2.12 7.66
C PRO A 95 18.24 2.34 6.84
N ARG A 96 18.43 1.52 5.79
CA ARG A 96 19.49 1.76 4.81
C ARG A 96 19.07 2.91 3.92
N ASN A 97 19.84 3.98 4.01
CA ASN A 97 19.80 5.18 3.19
C ASN A 97 19.75 4.76 1.70
N VAL A 98 18.59 4.91 1.04
CA VAL A 98 18.48 4.66 -0.41
C VAL A 98 18.74 5.98 -1.12
N VAL A 99 19.97 6.13 -1.60
CA VAL A 99 20.40 7.18 -2.54
C VAL A 99 20.17 6.71 -3.98
N CYS A 100 19.72 7.65 -4.82
CA CYS A 100 19.77 7.67 -6.30
C CYS A 100 18.85 6.73 -7.09
N SER A 101 18.42 7.04 -8.33
CA SER A 101 18.88 8.02 -9.33
C SER A 101 17.70 8.47 -10.20
N CYS A 102 17.60 9.77 -10.51
CA CYS A 102 16.67 10.28 -11.53
C CYS A 102 17.34 10.20 -12.92
N SER A 103 16.57 9.88 -13.96
CA SER A 103 16.94 10.17 -15.35
C SER A 103 15.93 11.17 -15.90
N ILE A 104 16.45 12.24 -16.48
CA ILE A 104 15.69 13.25 -17.23
C ILE A 104 15.53 12.72 -18.65
N LEU A 105 14.33 12.84 -19.21
CA LEU A 105 14.11 12.87 -20.66
C LEU A 105 13.60 14.25 -21.02
#